data_AF-A0A5C1EBC2-F1
#
_entry.id   AF-A0A5C1EBC2-F1
#
_cell.length_a   1.000
_cell.length_b   1.000
_cell.length_c   1.000
_cell.angle_alpha   90.00
_cell.angle_beta   90.00
_cell.angle_gamma   90.00
#
_symmetry.space_group_name_H-M   'P 1'
#
loop_
_entity.id
_entity.type
_entity.pdbx_description
1 polymer ?
#
loop_
_entity_poly.entity_id
_entity_poly.type
_entity_poly.pdbx_seq_one_letter_code
_entity_poly.pdbx_strand_id
1 'polypeptide(L)'
;MLKSLVSRIRGERSDHPLGTADNLAAFLAELTGKRPAHGLMALRGWLAEAGTLVEQLPREACQRAILRLDEAAQPLLASLWDEAAHQLQTLDPQSEITFKTLESYYHTAARALEVALHLQEALAPQQLKPLAVILARMLHALSREKLAARITFQDLSGEWWPATHALVEKARTLGVLHIREALYPSERDDTSPWREYRIGLFFELGPLGNLSPRQTLLLDRIVAWAEPHFALAETPGATTPWRLRTDGLRSPERMLDLPPAEQAAEPGWRYLGPGRVSMLLFPLKSDITRQRQLPDWLIVPPANDKEVVALLLRLMQHWSQTPPKRRHSRKDAQSTLRVVPGFDLARRMVAAGEYARSGRQLEYAAESQEALRQAFSLTPDVTETLTPEQVLDQLETAGDRQMMERWELRDISLSGLGTRPAAKRQWHGVGALLGLRTDHSLHWRLAIIRRMTRSHGRSNVGLALLPGEPRCAQLVGLRRPDDPWARERGGLRGTVDALIVDDKSGHLLAPLGTFSPGGVSMALVVGGARQTIVLQHLLESGPDYELIAYTIGSDEAEPSAAA
;
A
#
# COMPACT_ATOMS: atom_id res chain seq x y z
N MET A 1 -32.02 17.41 -8.52
CA MET A 1 -31.49 17.28 -9.90
C MET A 1 -32.51 17.68 -10.97
N LEU A 2 -33.77 17.25 -10.91
CA LEU A 2 -34.77 17.62 -11.95
C LEU A 2 -35.20 19.10 -11.97
N LYS A 3 -35.19 19.83 -10.85
CA LYS A 3 -35.56 21.26 -10.83
C LYS A 3 -34.48 22.20 -11.41
N SER A 4 -33.20 21.81 -11.40
CA SER A 4 -32.12 22.62 -11.99
C SER A 4 -31.94 22.40 -13.49
N LEU A 5 -32.56 21.36 -14.06
CA LEU A 5 -32.61 21.18 -15.52
C LEU A 5 -33.67 22.06 -16.18
N VAL A 6 -34.69 22.50 -15.46
CA VAL A 6 -35.82 23.28 -16.01
C VAL A 6 -35.50 24.78 -16.17
N SER A 7 -34.51 25.33 -15.46
CA SER A 7 -34.07 26.72 -15.66
C SER A 7 -33.19 26.93 -16.90
N ARG A 8 -32.79 25.86 -17.60
CA ARG A 8 -31.87 25.89 -18.76
C ARG A 8 -32.46 26.52 -20.05
N ILE A 9 -33.68 27.09 -20.04
CA ILE A 9 -34.40 27.47 -21.28
C ILE A 9 -34.85 28.95 -21.35
N ARG A 10 -34.57 29.82 -20.38
CA ARG A 10 -34.90 31.26 -20.54
C ARG A 10 -33.67 32.15 -20.54
N GLY A 11 -33.39 32.69 -21.72
CA GLY A 11 -32.28 33.60 -22.01
C GLY A 11 -32.47 34.99 -21.42
N GLU A 12 -32.30 35.11 -20.11
CA GLU A 12 -31.90 36.36 -19.47
C GLU A 12 -30.54 36.14 -18.79
N ARG A 13 -29.61 37.08 -18.99
CA ARG A 13 -28.17 36.97 -18.67
C ARG A 13 -27.82 36.90 -17.16
N SER A 14 -28.77 36.58 -16.27
CA SER A 14 -28.53 36.55 -14.81
C SER A 14 -29.07 35.32 -14.05
N ASP A 15 -29.72 34.36 -14.69
CA ASP A 15 -30.32 33.20 -13.97
C ASP A 15 -29.40 31.98 -13.83
N HIS A 16 -28.17 32.05 -14.37
CA HIS A 16 -27.23 30.95 -14.23
C HIS A 16 -26.76 30.82 -12.77
N PRO A 17 -26.78 29.61 -12.17
CA PRO A 17 -26.43 29.40 -10.77
C PRO A 17 -24.98 29.78 -10.44
N LEU A 18 -24.11 29.84 -11.46
CA LEU A 18 -22.70 30.26 -11.32
C LEU A 18 -22.42 31.67 -11.90
N GLY A 19 -23.44 32.35 -12.41
CA GLY A 19 -23.27 33.58 -13.20
C GLY A 19 -22.84 34.80 -12.39
N THR A 20 -23.29 34.92 -11.15
CA THR A 20 -22.93 36.01 -10.21
C THR A 20 -22.22 35.44 -8.97
N ALA A 21 -21.58 36.31 -8.19
CA ALA A 21 -20.96 35.90 -6.92
C ALA A 21 -22.02 35.42 -5.91
N ASP A 22 -23.18 36.09 -5.87
CA ASP A 22 -24.27 35.76 -4.95
C ASP A 22 -24.95 34.43 -5.32
N ASN A 23 -25.25 34.19 -6.60
CA ASN A 23 -25.83 32.93 -7.05
C ASN A 23 -24.89 31.75 -6.75
N LEU A 24 -23.58 31.95 -7.00
CA LEU A 24 -22.57 30.96 -6.71
C LEU A 24 -22.46 30.68 -5.21
N ALA A 25 -22.48 31.72 -4.36
CA ALA A 25 -22.47 31.56 -2.92
C ALA A 25 -23.72 30.80 -2.43
N ALA A 26 -24.90 31.11 -2.97
CA ALA A 26 -26.13 30.39 -2.67
C ALA A 26 -26.05 28.91 -3.07
N PHE A 27 -25.56 28.61 -4.27
CA PHE A 27 -25.35 27.23 -4.73
C PHE A 27 -24.37 26.47 -3.80
N LEU A 28 -23.25 27.10 -3.44
CA LEU A 28 -22.27 26.48 -2.53
C LEU A 28 -22.85 26.26 -1.13
N ALA A 29 -23.70 27.18 -0.63
CA ALA A 29 -24.38 27.02 0.64
C ALA A 29 -25.30 25.78 0.66
N GLU A 30 -25.95 25.44 -0.46
CA GLU A 30 -26.76 24.22 -0.61
C GLU A 30 -25.94 22.92 -0.53
N LEU A 31 -24.61 22.99 -0.65
CA LEU A 31 -23.73 21.83 -0.49
C LEU A 31 -23.37 21.56 0.98
N THR A 32 -23.55 22.56 1.85
CA THR A 32 -23.28 22.46 3.29
C THR A 32 -24.12 21.35 3.92
N GLY A 33 -23.50 20.50 4.75
CA GLY A 33 -24.17 19.39 5.44
C GLY A 33 -24.47 18.15 4.58
N LYS A 34 -24.18 18.18 3.27
CA LYS A 34 -24.21 16.94 2.45
C LYS A 34 -23.03 16.04 2.83
N ARG A 35 -23.19 14.73 2.61
CA ARG A 35 -22.07 13.78 2.71
C ARG A 35 -20.94 14.24 1.77
N PRO A 36 -19.66 14.21 2.21
CA PRO A 36 -18.54 14.73 1.42
C PRO A 36 -18.48 14.21 -0.02
N ALA A 37 -18.66 12.90 -0.22
CA ALA A 37 -18.68 12.28 -1.55
C ALA A 37 -19.77 12.85 -2.48
N HIS A 38 -20.98 13.11 -1.95
CA HIS A 38 -22.08 13.66 -2.74
C HIS A 38 -21.85 15.13 -3.10
N GLY A 39 -21.33 15.93 -2.16
CA GLY A 39 -20.95 17.32 -2.43
C GLY A 39 -19.86 17.40 -3.51
N LEU A 40 -18.84 16.55 -3.38
CA LEU A 40 -17.75 16.48 -4.34
C LEU A 40 -18.21 16.05 -5.74
N MET A 41 -19.15 15.09 -5.82
CA MET A 41 -19.74 14.67 -7.10
C MET A 41 -20.50 15.83 -7.78
N ALA A 42 -21.23 16.65 -7.02
CA ALA A 42 -21.93 17.81 -7.56
C ALA A 42 -20.96 18.89 -8.07
N LEU A 43 -19.90 19.21 -7.31
CA LEU A 43 -18.85 20.15 -7.72
C LEU A 43 -18.11 19.65 -8.97
N ARG A 44 -17.75 18.36 -8.97
CA ARG A 44 -17.12 17.70 -10.12
C ARG A 44 -17.98 17.79 -11.38
N GLY A 45 -19.30 17.63 -11.25
CA GLY A 45 -20.23 17.76 -12.38
C GLY A 45 -20.12 19.12 -13.08
N TRP A 46 -20.06 20.21 -12.30
CA TRP A 46 -19.86 21.55 -12.86
C TRP A 46 -18.47 21.77 -13.43
N LEU A 47 -17.42 21.28 -12.75
CA LEU A 47 -16.03 21.39 -13.25
C LEU A 47 -15.85 20.60 -14.56
N ALA A 48 -16.53 19.47 -14.72
CA ALA A 48 -16.50 18.69 -15.97
C ALA A 48 -17.09 19.46 -17.16
N GLU A 49 -18.01 20.39 -16.91
CA GLU A 49 -18.63 21.26 -17.92
C GLU A 49 -17.88 22.60 -18.11
N ALA A 50 -16.66 22.74 -17.59
CA ALA A 50 -15.92 24.02 -17.63
C ALA A 50 -15.79 24.63 -19.05
N GLY A 51 -15.61 23.80 -20.08
CA GLY A 51 -15.59 24.27 -21.47
C GLY A 51 -16.92 24.89 -21.91
N THR A 52 -18.04 24.26 -21.55
CA THR A 52 -19.39 24.76 -21.82
C THR A 52 -19.69 26.04 -21.04
N LEU A 53 -19.19 26.18 -19.81
CA LEU A 53 -19.35 27.40 -19.01
C LEU A 53 -18.74 28.64 -19.69
N VAL A 54 -17.66 28.49 -20.47
CA VAL A 54 -17.06 29.58 -21.24
C VAL A 54 -18.01 30.14 -22.30
N GLU A 55 -18.88 29.31 -22.86
CA GLU A 55 -19.88 29.72 -23.86
C GLU A 55 -21.09 30.39 -23.20
N GLN A 56 -21.39 30.05 -21.96
CA GLN A 56 -22.61 30.46 -21.25
C GLN A 56 -22.41 31.69 -20.36
N LEU A 57 -21.19 31.95 -19.91
CA LEU A 57 -20.89 32.99 -18.92
C LEU A 57 -19.87 34.01 -19.45
N PRO A 58 -19.91 35.26 -18.98
CA PRO A 58 -18.79 36.20 -19.14
C PRO A 58 -17.48 35.59 -18.62
N ARG A 59 -16.35 35.95 -19.24
CA ARG A 59 -15.03 35.35 -18.95
C ARG A 59 -14.66 35.44 -17.47
N GLU A 60 -14.87 36.60 -16.86
CA GLU A 60 -14.59 36.87 -15.45
C GLU A 60 -15.50 36.03 -14.53
N ALA A 61 -16.77 35.86 -14.92
CA ALA A 61 -17.73 35.06 -14.18
C ALA A 61 -17.41 33.57 -14.24
N CYS A 62 -17.05 33.06 -15.43
CA CYS A 62 -16.62 31.68 -15.65
C CYS A 62 -15.35 31.37 -14.83
N GLN A 63 -14.34 32.23 -14.92
CA GLN A 63 -13.09 32.05 -14.19
C GLN A 63 -13.34 32.02 -12.67
N ARG A 64 -14.08 33.01 -12.14
CA ARG A 64 -14.47 33.06 -10.73
C ARG A 64 -15.20 31.78 -10.33
N ALA A 65 -16.14 31.31 -11.13
CA ALA A 65 -16.91 30.10 -10.85
C ALA A 65 -15.99 28.88 -10.70
N ILE A 66 -15.10 28.63 -11.67
CA ILE A 66 -14.18 27.48 -11.64
C ILE A 66 -13.30 27.52 -10.37
N LEU A 67 -12.67 28.67 -10.10
CA LEU A 67 -11.76 28.81 -8.95
C LEU A 67 -12.48 28.64 -7.60
N ARG A 68 -13.71 29.12 -7.49
CA ARG A 68 -14.53 29.02 -6.27
C ARG A 68 -15.14 27.64 -6.09
N LEU A 69 -15.49 26.94 -7.17
CA LEU A 69 -15.93 25.54 -7.11
C LEU A 69 -14.79 24.64 -6.62
N ASP A 70 -13.57 24.84 -7.13
CA ASP A 70 -12.38 24.11 -6.67
C ASP A 70 -12.02 24.45 -5.21
N GLU A 71 -12.11 25.71 -4.81
CA GLU A 71 -11.90 26.13 -3.43
C GLU A 71 -12.94 25.51 -2.48
N ALA A 72 -14.22 25.50 -2.86
CA ALA A 72 -15.28 24.91 -2.04
C ALA A 72 -15.15 23.39 -1.88
N ALA A 73 -14.41 22.71 -2.76
CA ALA A 73 -14.16 21.28 -2.65
C ALA A 73 -13.14 20.93 -1.55
N GLN A 74 -12.24 21.84 -1.18
CA GLN A 74 -11.13 21.55 -0.25
C GLN A 74 -11.56 20.95 1.10
N PRO A 75 -12.55 21.49 1.83
CA PRO A 75 -13.01 20.86 3.08
C PRO A 75 -13.65 19.48 2.86
N LEU A 76 -14.30 19.26 1.72
CA LEU A 76 -14.88 17.94 1.38
C LEU A 76 -13.79 16.92 1.05
N LEU A 77 -12.75 17.35 0.33
CA LEU A 77 -11.57 16.53 0.03
C LEU A 77 -10.82 16.16 1.31
N ALA A 78 -10.59 17.12 2.20
CA ALA A 78 -9.97 16.86 3.50
C ALA A 78 -10.75 15.80 4.29
N SER A 79 -12.07 15.97 4.39
CA SER A 79 -12.94 15.01 5.07
C SER A 79 -12.89 13.60 4.45
N LEU A 80 -12.86 13.50 3.11
CA LEU A 80 -12.76 12.21 2.42
C LEU A 80 -11.39 11.57 2.57
N TRP A 81 -10.30 12.34 2.56
CA TRP A 81 -8.96 11.82 2.83
C TRP A 81 -8.85 11.31 4.27
N ASP A 82 -9.45 12.00 5.23
CA ASP A 82 -9.51 11.55 6.61
C ASP A 82 -10.33 10.26 6.74
N GLU A 83 -11.52 10.18 6.14
CA GLU A 83 -12.32 8.95 6.10
C GLU A 83 -11.52 7.79 5.48
N ALA A 84 -10.88 8.04 4.33
CA ALA A 84 -10.08 7.04 3.63
C ALA A 84 -8.89 6.58 4.47
N ALA A 85 -8.20 7.48 5.17
CA ALA A 85 -7.06 7.16 6.01
C ALA A 85 -7.39 6.14 7.11
N HIS A 86 -8.57 6.25 7.73
CA HIS A 86 -9.04 5.29 8.74
C HIS A 86 -9.33 3.90 8.16
N GLN A 87 -9.62 3.80 6.86
CA GLN A 87 -9.97 2.56 6.16
C GLN A 87 -8.76 1.87 5.48
N LEU A 88 -7.58 2.49 5.51
CA LEU A 88 -6.37 1.99 4.81
C LEU A 88 -5.82 0.66 5.34
N GLN A 89 -6.33 0.14 6.46
CA GLN A 89 -5.87 -1.15 7.01
C GLN A 89 -6.27 -2.35 6.16
N THR A 90 -7.48 -2.34 5.60
CA THR A 90 -8.07 -3.50 4.91
C THR A 90 -8.30 -3.26 3.41
N LEU A 91 -8.23 -2.00 2.93
CA LEU A 91 -8.59 -1.60 1.56
C LEU A 91 -9.86 -2.33 1.07
N ASP A 92 -10.93 -2.16 1.81
CA ASP A 92 -12.23 -2.73 1.46
C ASP A 92 -12.80 -2.09 0.16
N PRO A 93 -13.88 -2.66 -0.42
CA PRO A 93 -14.49 -2.12 -1.63
C PRO A 93 -14.94 -0.67 -1.49
N GLN A 94 -15.33 -0.26 -0.27
CA GLN A 94 -15.75 1.11 0.01
C GLN A 94 -14.55 2.08 -0.10
N SER A 95 -13.39 1.70 0.43
CA SER A 95 -12.14 2.44 0.30
C SER A 95 -11.78 2.66 -1.17
N GLU A 96 -11.94 1.64 -2.02
CA GLU A 96 -11.68 1.78 -3.47
C GLU A 96 -12.63 2.77 -4.14
N ILE A 97 -13.91 2.76 -3.78
CA ILE A 97 -14.88 3.74 -4.28
C ILE A 97 -14.47 5.15 -3.85
N THR A 98 -14.03 5.32 -2.60
CA THR A 98 -13.53 6.60 -2.08
C THR A 98 -12.30 7.07 -2.86
N PHE A 99 -11.29 6.22 -3.07
CA PHE A 99 -10.11 6.59 -3.86
C PHE A 99 -10.43 6.86 -5.33
N LYS A 100 -11.36 6.12 -5.93
CA LYS A 100 -11.84 6.42 -7.29
C LYS A 100 -12.61 7.74 -7.37
N THR A 101 -13.37 8.08 -6.34
CA THR A 101 -14.03 9.39 -6.23
C THR A 101 -13.00 10.52 -6.16
N LEU A 102 -11.95 10.36 -5.33
CA LEU A 102 -10.83 11.31 -5.24
C LEU A 102 -10.09 11.45 -6.57
N GLU A 103 -9.65 10.34 -7.16
CA GLU A 103 -8.97 10.28 -8.47
C GLU A 103 -9.79 11.02 -9.55
N SER A 104 -11.08 10.70 -9.64
CA SER A 104 -11.97 11.29 -10.65
C SER A 104 -12.21 12.78 -10.45
N TYR A 105 -12.27 13.26 -9.19
CA TYR A 105 -12.34 14.69 -8.90
C TYR A 105 -11.07 15.40 -9.33
N TYR A 106 -9.90 14.95 -8.86
CA TYR A 106 -8.63 15.63 -9.14
C TYR A 106 -8.31 15.69 -10.63
N HIS A 107 -8.59 14.60 -11.36
CA HIS A 107 -8.49 14.56 -12.81
C HIS A 107 -9.34 15.65 -13.49
N THR A 108 -10.59 15.81 -13.01
CA THR A 108 -11.54 16.78 -13.55
C THR A 108 -11.16 18.21 -13.17
N ALA A 109 -10.71 18.43 -11.93
CA ALA A 109 -10.28 19.72 -11.43
C ALA A 109 -9.05 20.25 -12.19
N ALA A 110 -8.04 19.40 -12.46
CA ALA A 110 -6.87 19.81 -13.23
C ALA A 110 -7.24 20.35 -14.62
N ARG A 111 -8.17 19.69 -15.31
CA ARG A 111 -8.67 20.12 -16.64
C ARG A 111 -9.51 21.39 -16.57
N ALA A 112 -10.34 21.55 -15.55
CA ALA A 112 -11.13 22.77 -15.35
C ALA A 112 -10.21 23.96 -15.02
N LEU A 113 -9.16 23.74 -14.23
CA LEU A 113 -8.16 24.76 -13.89
C LEU A 113 -7.33 25.17 -15.12
N GLU A 114 -7.12 24.30 -16.09
CA GLU A 114 -6.52 24.66 -17.38
C GLU A 114 -7.37 25.72 -18.12
N VAL A 115 -8.69 25.56 -18.11
CA VAL A 115 -9.62 26.59 -18.64
C VAL A 115 -9.50 27.89 -17.85
N ALA A 116 -9.44 27.83 -16.52
CA ALA A 116 -9.27 29.01 -15.68
C ALA A 116 -7.91 29.72 -15.91
N LEU A 117 -6.85 28.96 -16.21
CA LEU A 117 -5.53 29.49 -16.56
C LEU A 117 -5.61 30.29 -17.86
N HIS A 118 -6.22 29.73 -18.91
CA HIS A 118 -6.39 30.43 -20.18
C HIS A 118 -7.24 31.70 -20.04
N LEU A 119 -8.28 31.66 -19.20
CA LEU A 119 -9.07 32.86 -18.88
C LEU A 119 -8.21 33.91 -18.14
N GLN A 120 -7.36 33.51 -17.17
CA GLN A 120 -6.46 34.42 -16.48
C GLN A 120 -5.49 35.11 -17.43
N GLU A 121 -4.88 34.34 -18.34
CA GLU A 121 -3.96 34.87 -19.35
C GLU A 121 -4.64 35.87 -20.28
N ALA A 122 -5.91 35.64 -20.63
CA ALA A 122 -6.68 36.55 -21.48
C ALA A 122 -7.15 37.82 -20.74
N LEU A 123 -7.51 37.71 -19.47
CA LEU A 123 -8.07 38.80 -18.67
C LEU A 123 -7.01 39.71 -18.07
N ALA A 124 -5.95 39.13 -17.52
CA ALA A 124 -4.92 39.87 -16.79
C ALA A 124 -3.55 39.15 -16.87
N PRO A 125 -2.91 39.10 -18.06
CA PRO A 125 -1.65 38.38 -18.27
C PRO A 125 -0.48 38.90 -17.41
N GLN A 126 -0.52 40.17 -17.01
CA GLN A 126 0.50 40.79 -16.17
C GLN A 126 0.38 40.41 -14.68
N GLN A 127 -0.74 39.81 -14.27
CA GLN A 127 -0.95 39.38 -12.88
C GLN A 127 -0.33 37.99 -12.66
N LEU A 128 0.94 38.00 -12.25
CA LEU A 128 1.74 36.77 -12.08
C LEU A 128 1.29 35.88 -10.93
N LYS A 129 0.81 36.46 -9.80
CA LYS A 129 0.41 35.69 -8.62
C LYS A 129 -0.79 34.75 -8.89
N PRO A 130 -1.92 35.22 -9.49
CA PRO A 130 -3.00 34.32 -9.90
C PRO A 130 -2.55 33.21 -10.85
N LEU A 131 -1.70 33.52 -11.84
CA LEU A 131 -1.15 32.51 -12.75
C LEU A 131 -0.36 31.43 -12.00
N ALA A 132 0.50 31.85 -11.05
CA ALA A 132 1.27 30.95 -10.20
C ALA A 132 0.35 30.04 -9.37
N VAL A 133 -0.68 30.59 -8.73
CA VAL A 133 -1.62 29.83 -7.90
C VAL A 133 -2.39 28.80 -8.73
N ILE A 134 -2.90 29.17 -9.91
CA ILE A 134 -3.64 28.25 -10.78
C ILE A 134 -2.74 27.08 -11.22
N LEU A 135 -1.51 27.37 -11.67
CA LEU A 135 -0.55 26.34 -12.06
C LEU A 135 -0.14 25.44 -10.88
N ALA A 136 0.04 26.00 -9.69
CA ALA A 136 0.30 25.23 -8.48
C ALA A 136 -0.87 24.29 -8.14
N ARG A 137 -2.13 24.77 -8.23
CA ARG A 137 -3.33 23.93 -8.02
C ARG A 137 -3.43 22.80 -9.02
N MET A 138 -3.10 23.04 -10.29
CA MET A 138 -3.08 21.98 -11.31
C MET A 138 -2.06 20.89 -10.97
N LEU A 139 -0.82 21.27 -10.64
CA LEU A 139 0.24 20.33 -10.26
C LEU A 139 -0.08 19.59 -8.95
N HIS A 140 -0.71 20.29 -8.00
CA HIS A 140 -1.21 19.70 -6.77
C HIS A 140 -2.27 18.64 -7.06
N ALA A 141 -3.30 18.97 -7.85
CA ALA A 141 -4.38 18.07 -8.23
C ALA A 141 -3.83 16.80 -8.92
N LEU A 142 -2.94 16.96 -9.90
CA LEU A 142 -2.29 15.81 -10.57
C LEU A 142 -1.47 14.96 -9.59
N SER A 143 -0.82 15.57 -8.60
CA SER A 143 -0.08 14.83 -7.57
C SER A 143 -1.01 14.08 -6.61
N ARG A 144 -2.17 14.65 -6.25
CA ARG A 144 -3.18 13.98 -5.42
C ARG A 144 -3.89 12.85 -6.17
N GLU A 145 -4.18 13.03 -7.45
CA GLU A 145 -4.70 11.96 -8.34
C GLU A 145 -3.75 10.76 -8.35
N LYS A 146 -2.45 11.03 -8.58
CA LYS A 146 -1.40 10.00 -8.52
C LYS A 146 -1.36 9.29 -7.17
N LEU A 147 -1.42 10.02 -6.06
CA LEU A 147 -1.41 9.43 -4.72
C LEU A 147 -2.57 8.44 -4.54
N ALA A 148 -3.80 8.84 -4.91
CA ALA A 148 -4.98 7.97 -4.84
C ALA A 148 -4.81 6.70 -5.71
N ALA A 149 -4.26 6.84 -6.91
CA ALA A 149 -3.95 5.71 -7.79
C ALA A 149 -2.90 4.76 -7.15
N ARG A 150 -1.79 5.30 -6.62
CA ARG A 150 -0.72 4.48 -6.01
C ARG A 150 -1.14 3.77 -4.73
N ILE A 151 -2.01 4.37 -3.91
CA ILE A 151 -2.57 3.72 -2.71
C ILE A 151 -3.35 2.45 -3.08
N THR A 152 -4.04 2.46 -4.23
CA THR A 152 -4.77 1.30 -4.76
C THR A 152 -3.92 0.40 -5.67
N PHE A 153 -2.59 0.58 -5.63
CA PHE A 153 -1.57 -0.10 -6.42
C PHE A 153 -1.66 0.13 -7.93
N GLN A 154 -2.45 1.09 -8.40
CA GLN A 154 -2.56 1.37 -9.83
C GLN A 154 -1.29 2.03 -10.38
N ASP A 155 -0.89 1.59 -11.57
CA ASP A 155 0.13 2.29 -12.35
C ASP A 155 -0.41 3.61 -12.92
N LEU A 156 0.49 4.57 -13.08
CA LEU A 156 0.17 5.86 -13.69
C LEU A 156 -0.23 5.70 -15.16
N SER A 157 -1.12 6.58 -15.62
CA SER A 157 -1.36 6.75 -17.05
C SER A 157 -0.09 7.28 -17.72
N GLY A 158 0.13 6.90 -18.99
CA GLY A 158 1.24 7.44 -19.78
C GLY A 158 1.16 8.96 -20.03
N GLU A 159 0.00 9.56 -19.77
CA GLU A 159 -0.27 11.00 -19.97
C GLU A 159 0.17 11.86 -18.78
N TRP A 160 0.36 11.28 -17.60
CA TRP A 160 0.67 12.03 -16.38
C TRP A 160 1.99 12.81 -16.49
N TRP A 161 3.05 12.18 -17.01
CA TRP A 161 4.37 12.81 -17.15
C TRP A 161 4.38 13.94 -18.19
N PRO A 162 3.86 13.74 -19.42
CA PRO A 162 3.71 14.82 -20.38
C PRO A 162 2.93 16.01 -19.83
N ALA A 163 1.79 15.75 -19.16
CA ALA A 163 0.95 16.80 -18.61
C ALA A 163 1.71 17.65 -17.56
N THR A 164 2.37 17.00 -16.60
CA THR A 164 3.11 17.72 -15.55
C THR A 164 4.34 18.46 -16.07
N HIS A 165 5.09 17.89 -17.02
CA HIS A 165 6.21 18.59 -17.65
C HIS A 165 5.75 19.81 -18.47
N ALA A 166 4.63 19.69 -19.20
CA ALA A 166 4.04 20.81 -19.92
C ALA A 166 3.65 21.97 -18.98
N LEU A 167 3.10 21.67 -17.80
CA LEU A 167 2.76 22.67 -16.80
C LEU A 167 4.01 23.33 -16.19
N VAL A 168 5.07 22.57 -15.92
CA VAL A 168 6.34 23.12 -15.43
C VAL A 168 6.94 24.06 -16.48
N GLU A 169 6.92 23.67 -17.75
CA GLU A 169 7.46 24.50 -18.84
C GLU A 169 6.60 25.75 -19.08
N LYS A 170 5.28 25.62 -18.98
CA LYS A 170 4.36 26.77 -19.01
C LYS A 170 4.66 27.75 -17.87
N ALA A 171 4.82 27.24 -16.65
CA ALA A 171 5.15 28.06 -15.48
C ALA A 171 6.53 28.74 -15.61
N ARG A 172 7.51 28.06 -16.23
CA ARG A 172 8.82 28.62 -16.55
C ARG A 172 8.71 29.75 -17.57
N THR A 173 7.99 29.51 -18.66
CA THR A 173 7.76 30.49 -19.74
C THR A 173 7.08 31.75 -19.23
N LEU A 174 6.11 31.61 -18.32
CA LEU A 174 5.43 32.75 -17.68
C LEU A 174 6.25 33.42 -16.58
N GLY A 175 7.41 32.89 -16.20
CA GLY A 175 8.25 33.43 -15.13
C GLY A 175 7.65 33.25 -13.72
N VAL A 176 6.69 32.33 -13.55
CA VAL A 176 5.95 32.13 -12.28
C VAL A 176 6.35 30.87 -11.51
N LEU A 177 7.26 30.07 -12.07
CA LEU A 177 7.65 28.75 -11.56
C LEU A 177 7.98 28.73 -10.05
N HIS A 178 8.63 29.78 -9.55
CA HIS A 178 9.10 29.89 -8.16
C HIS A 178 8.31 30.90 -7.30
N ILE A 179 7.26 31.54 -7.85
CA ILE A 179 6.43 32.45 -7.07
C ILE A 179 5.72 31.64 -5.99
N ARG A 180 5.83 32.12 -4.74
CA ARG A 180 5.26 31.47 -3.56
C ARG A 180 3.99 32.18 -3.11
N GLU A 181 2.90 31.44 -3.03
CA GLU A 181 1.59 31.92 -2.55
C GLU A 181 0.84 30.76 -1.87
N ALA A 182 -0.13 31.08 -1.02
CA ALA A 182 -1.05 30.09 -0.46
C ALA A 182 -1.84 29.41 -1.59
N LEU A 183 -1.95 28.08 -1.55
CA LEU A 183 -2.65 27.32 -2.60
C LEU A 183 -4.15 27.65 -2.60
N TYR A 184 -4.73 27.74 -1.40
CA TYR A 184 -6.12 28.13 -1.14
C TYR A 184 -6.20 29.17 -0.02
N PRO A 185 -7.24 30.02 0.03
CA PRO A 185 -7.34 31.10 1.03
C PRO A 185 -7.28 30.65 2.50
N SER A 186 -7.66 29.40 2.79
CA SER A 186 -7.63 28.81 4.13
C SER A 186 -6.28 28.18 4.51
N GLU A 187 -5.35 28.02 3.56
CA GLU A 187 -4.04 27.42 3.82
C GLU A 187 -3.07 28.45 4.41
N ARG A 188 -2.22 27.99 5.33
CA ARG A 188 -1.24 28.83 6.03
C ARG A 188 0.13 28.83 5.37
N ASP A 189 0.48 27.76 4.66
CA ASP A 189 1.81 27.56 4.09
C ASP A 189 1.83 27.94 2.61
N ASP A 190 2.76 28.81 2.23
CA ASP A 190 2.95 29.17 0.83
C ASP A 190 3.64 28.04 0.06
N THR A 191 3.14 27.74 -1.14
CA THR A 191 3.73 26.80 -2.09
C THR A 191 4.02 27.48 -3.43
N SER A 192 4.67 26.76 -4.35
CA SER A 192 4.93 27.24 -5.73
C SER A 192 4.65 26.12 -6.73
N PRO A 193 4.43 26.42 -8.03
CA PRO A 193 4.36 25.40 -9.07
C PRO A 193 5.54 24.42 -9.00
N TRP A 194 6.75 24.95 -8.76
CA TRP A 194 7.94 24.12 -8.63
C TRP A 194 7.89 23.15 -7.45
N ARG A 195 7.42 23.60 -6.29
CA ARG A 195 7.32 22.75 -5.10
C ARG A 195 6.31 21.62 -5.33
N GLU A 196 5.12 21.94 -5.84
CA GLU A 196 4.08 20.93 -6.10
C GLU A 196 4.55 19.87 -7.11
N TYR A 197 5.24 20.30 -8.18
CA TYR A 197 5.90 19.38 -9.12
C TYR A 197 6.93 18.48 -8.41
N ARG A 198 7.79 19.05 -7.57
CA ARG A 198 8.85 18.30 -6.87
C ARG A 198 8.29 17.28 -5.89
N ILE A 199 7.21 17.60 -5.16
CA ILE A 199 6.54 16.63 -4.28
C ILE A 199 6.09 15.41 -5.10
N GLY A 200 5.37 15.65 -6.20
CA GLY A 200 4.95 14.58 -7.10
C GLY A 200 6.14 13.81 -7.68
N LEU A 201 7.19 14.49 -8.11
CA LEU A 201 8.38 13.86 -8.70
C LEU A 201 9.10 12.95 -7.70
N PHE A 202 9.41 13.45 -6.51
CA PHE A 202 10.20 12.71 -5.53
C PHE A 202 9.43 11.58 -4.85
N PHE A 203 8.10 11.65 -4.82
CA PHE A 203 7.24 10.55 -4.41
C PHE A 203 7.49 9.27 -5.22
N GLU A 204 7.78 9.39 -6.51
CA GLU A 204 8.06 8.25 -7.40
C GLU A 204 9.45 7.61 -7.17
N LEU A 205 10.29 8.21 -6.33
CA LEU A 205 11.55 7.58 -5.89
C LEU A 205 11.33 6.59 -4.74
N GLY A 206 10.14 6.56 -4.14
CA GLY A 206 9.78 5.59 -3.11
C GLY A 206 9.63 4.17 -3.68
N PRO A 207 9.79 3.12 -2.86
CA PRO A 207 9.59 1.74 -3.29
C PRO A 207 8.09 1.39 -3.31
N LEU A 208 7.29 2.11 -4.11
CA LEU A 208 5.82 2.13 -4.06
C LEU A 208 5.19 0.74 -4.09
N GLY A 209 5.71 -0.17 -4.93
CA GLY A 209 5.19 -1.54 -5.00
C GLY A 209 5.39 -2.33 -3.71
N ASN A 210 6.34 -1.95 -2.85
CA ASN A 210 6.66 -2.60 -1.57
C ASN A 210 6.00 -1.94 -0.36
N LEU A 211 5.19 -0.91 -0.54
CA LEU A 211 4.55 -0.18 0.55
C LEU A 211 3.13 -0.66 0.75
N SER A 212 2.69 -0.70 2.01
CA SER A 212 1.26 -0.78 2.32
C SER A 212 0.55 0.51 1.87
N PRO A 213 -0.78 0.49 1.71
CA PRO A 213 -1.57 1.67 1.38
C PRO A 213 -1.33 2.84 2.37
N ARG A 214 -1.25 2.53 3.68
CA ARG A 214 -0.93 3.50 4.72
C ARG A 214 0.50 4.02 4.64
N GLN A 215 1.47 3.15 4.36
CA GLN A 215 2.86 3.55 4.13
C GLN A 215 3.02 4.44 2.89
N THR A 216 2.21 4.27 1.86
CA THR A 216 2.18 5.14 0.68
C THR A 216 1.71 6.55 1.04
N LEU A 217 0.69 6.69 1.90
CA LEU A 217 0.25 8.00 2.40
C LEU A 217 1.30 8.64 3.32
N LEU A 218 1.97 7.85 4.18
CA LEU A 218 3.07 8.32 5.01
C LEU A 218 4.27 8.79 4.17
N LEU A 219 4.60 8.07 3.09
CA LEU A 219 5.64 8.46 2.15
C LEU A 219 5.37 9.84 1.55
N ASP A 220 4.13 10.10 1.12
CA ASP A 220 3.73 11.40 0.57
C ASP A 220 4.01 12.56 1.55
N ARG A 221 3.62 12.38 2.83
CA ARG A 221 3.87 13.36 3.89
C ARG A 221 5.37 13.57 4.14
N ILE A 222 6.15 12.48 4.18
CA ILE A 222 7.62 12.54 4.36
C ILE A 222 8.27 13.27 3.19
N VAL A 223 7.83 13.01 1.96
CA VAL A 223 8.35 13.68 0.76
C VAL A 223 8.01 15.17 0.80
N ALA A 224 6.78 15.55 1.14
CA ALA A 224 6.37 16.95 1.24
C ALA A 224 7.16 17.74 2.30
N TRP A 225 7.46 17.11 3.44
CA TRP A 225 8.30 17.69 4.49
C TRP A 225 9.78 17.80 4.08
N ALA A 226 10.31 16.77 3.42
CA ALA A 226 11.72 16.70 3.04
C ALA A 226 12.04 17.35 1.68
N GLU A 227 11.03 17.81 0.94
CA GLU A 227 11.09 18.34 -0.44
C GLU A 227 12.29 19.26 -0.73
N PRO A 228 12.62 20.26 0.13
CA PRO A 228 13.71 21.19 -0.15
C PRO A 228 15.10 20.53 -0.18
N HIS A 229 15.23 19.34 0.39
CA HIS A 229 16.50 18.66 0.60
C HIS A 229 16.79 17.58 -0.45
N PHE A 230 15.82 17.27 -1.31
CA PHE A 230 16.03 16.39 -2.45
C PHE A 230 16.88 17.07 -3.53
N ALA A 231 17.73 16.28 -4.18
CA ALA A 231 18.60 16.75 -5.23
C ALA A 231 17.91 16.65 -6.60
N LEU A 232 18.01 17.73 -7.37
CA LEU A 232 17.68 17.78 -8.79
C LEU A 232 18.83 18.51 -9.50
N ALA A 233 19.55 17.81 -10.36
CA ALA A 233 20.77 18.28 -11.02
C ALA A 233 20.71 18.08 -12.54
N GLU A 234 21.52 18.84 -13.25
CA GLU A 234 21.70 18.70 -14.70
C GLU A 234 22.78 17.67 -15.05
N THR A 235 23.66 17.36 -14.11
CA THR A 235 24.73 16.36 -14.27
C THR A 235 24.54 15.18 -13.31
N PRO A 236 24.97 13.97 -13.71
CA PRO A 236 24.89 12.79 -12.85
C PRO A 236 25.90 12.89 -11.70
N GLY A 237 25.54 12.35 -10.54
CA GLY A 237 26.42 12.33 -9.37
C GLY A 237 26.03 11.23 -8.38
N ALA A 238 26.90 10.99 -7.39
CA ALA A 238 26.71 9.93 -6.40
C ALA A 238 25.43 10.10 -5.56
N THR A 239 24.93 11.33 -5.42
CA THR A 239 23.69 11.65 -4.68
C THR A 239 22.44 11.72 -5.57
N THR A 240 22.58 11.50 -6.88
CA THR A 240 21.49 11.56 -7.87
C THR A 240 21.40 10.27 -8.70
N PRO A 241 21.15 9.09 -8.08
CA PRO A 241 21.18 7.82 -8.79
C PRO A 241 19.88 7.54 -9.57
N TRP A 242 19.02 8.53 -9.78
CA TRP A 242 17.89 8.46 -10.73
C TRP A 242 18.09 9.45 -11.85
N ARG A 243 17.51 9.14 -13.01
CA ARG A 243 17.40 10.07 -14.15
C ARG A 243 15.97 10.16 -14.64
N LEU A 244 15.64 11.29 -15.24
CA LEU A 244 14.36 11.57 -15.87
C LEU A 244 14.61 12.39 -17.14
N ARG A 245 13.85 12.09 -18.19
CA ARG A 245 13.84 12.88 -19.42
C ARG A 245 12.64 13.82 -19.39
N THR A 246 12.86 15.12 -19.54
CA THR A 246 11.79 16.15 -19.42
C THR A 246 10.81 16.15 -20.59
N ASP A 247 11.18 15.57 -21.73
CA ASP A 247 10.34 15.30 -22.90
C ASP A 247 9.85 13.84 -22.94
N GLY A 248 10.09 13.08 -21.87
CA GLY A 248 9.78 11.66 -21.76
C GLY A 248 8.36 11.36 -21.29
N LEU A 249 7.87 10.18 -21.66
CA LEU A 249 6.56 9.65 -21.24
C LEU A 249 6.63 8.84 -19.93
N ARG A 250 7.81 8.75 -19.30
CA ARG A 250 8.09 7.76 -18.26
C ARG A 250 8.50 8.40 -16.95
N SER A 251 8.28 7.65 -15.87
CA SER A 251 8.73 7.99 -14.54
C SER A 251 10.26 7.97 -14.42
N PRO A 252 10.81 8.60 -13.37
CA PRO A 252 12.22 8.49 -13.07
C PRO A 252 12.72 7.05 -13.06
N GLU A 253 13.85 6.83 -13.71
CA GLU A 253 14.51 5.53 -13.79
C GLU A 253 15.73 5.53 -12.90
N ARG A 254 15.86 4.49 -12.07
CA ARG A 254 17.03 4.32 -11.22
C ARG A 254 18.21 3.82 -12.06
N MET A 255 19.32 4.53 -11.98
CA MET A 255 20.59 4.13 -12.56
C MET A 255 21.31 3.19 -11.59
N LEU A 256 21.91 2.13 -12.12
CA LEU A 256 22.78 1.24 -11.35
C LEU A 256 24.25 1.69 -11.44
N ASP A 257 24.63 2.19 -12.62
CA ASP A 257 25.94 2.75 -12.92
C ASP A 257 25.75 4.17 -13.48
N LEU A 258 26.77 5.02 -13.34
CA LEU A 258 26.74 6.35 -13.94
C LEU A 258 26.74 6.23 -15.47
N PRO A 259 25.93 7.04 -16.18
CA PRO A 259 25.94 7.02 -17.63
C PRO A 259 27.30 7.51 -18.18
N PRO A 260 27.74 7.02 -19.35
CA PRO A 260 28.89 7.58 -20.05
C PRO A 260 28.75 9.10 -20.27
N ALA A 261 29.89 9.81 -20.34
CA ALA A 261 29.90 11.27 -20.45
C ALA A 261 29.08 11.81 -21.64
N GLU A 262 29.07 11.09 -22.77
CA GLU A 262 28.29 11.43 -23.96
C GLU A 262 26.77 11.41 -23.67
N GLN A 263 26.28 10.33 -23.06
CA GLN A 263 24.87 10.22 -22.64
C GLN A 263 24.53 11.21 -21.52
N ALA A 264 25.50 11.51 -20.66
CA ALA A 264 25.32 12.49 -19.59
C ALA A 264 25.17 13.93 -20.10
N ALA A 265 25.78 14.24 -21.24
CA ALA A 265 25.75 15.55 -21.88
C ALA A 265 24.52 15.76 -22.79
N GLU A 266 23.73 14.73 -23.06
CA GLU A 266 22.50 14.84 -23.84
C GLU A 266 21.52 15.84 -23.17
N PRO A 267 21.04 16.87 -23.90
CA PRO A 267 20.03 17.79 -23.39
C PRO A 267 18.73 17.08 -22.99
N GLY A 268 18.05 17.60 -21.98
CA GLY A 268 16.74 17.10 -21.53
C GLY A 268 16.81 16.04 -20.42
N TRP A 269 17.99 15.51 -20.09
CA TRP A 269 18.17 14.70 -18.88
C TRP A 269 18.21 15.55 -17.62
N ARG A 270 17.58 15.04 -16.56
CA ARG A 270 17.68 15.55 -15.20
C ARG A 270 17.99 14.40 -14.26
N TYR A 271 18.89 14.65 -13.33
CA TYR A 271 19.39 13.67 -12.37
C TYR A 271 18.82 13.97 -11.00
N LEU A 272 18.24 12.95 -10.36
CA LEU A 272 17.43 13.09 -9.16
C LEU A 272 17.96 12.17 -8.08
N GLY A 273 17.77 12.56 -6.82
CA GLY A 273 18.02 11.65 -5.71
C GLY A 273 17.69 12.26 -4.36
N PRO A 274 17.87 11.48 -3.28
CA PRO A 274 17.54 11.92 -1.94
C PRO A 274 18.38 13.10 -1.46
N GLY A 275 19.49 13.46 -2.13
CA GLY A 275 20.31 14.61 -1.73
C GLY A 275 20.67 14.55 -0.24
N ARG A 276 20.17 15.53 0.53
CA ARG A 276 20.41 15.66 1.98
C ARG A 276 19.34 15.00 2.86
N VAL A 277 18.32 14.37 2.28
CA VAL A 277 17.18 13.78 3.00
C VAL A 277 17.60 12.70 4.00
N SER A 278 18.65 11.93 3.72
CA SER A 278 19.17 10.93 4.67
C SER A 278 19.58 11.53 6.02
N MET A 279 20.10 12.77 6.03
CA MET A 279 20.46 13.49 7.25
C MET A 279 19.24 13.94 8.07
N LEU A 280 18.05 13.98 7.45
CA LEU A 280 16.78 14.30 8.11
C LEU A 280 16.06 13.06 8.63
N LEU A 281 16.10 11.96 7.88
CA LEU A 281 15.41 10.72 8.27
C LEU A 281 16.03 10.08 9.52
N PHE A 282 17.35 10.17 9.69
CA PHE A 282 18.03 9.54 10.83
C PHE A 282 17.64 10.16 12.20
N PRO A 283 17.68 11.49 12.39
CA PRO A 283 17.15 12.12 13.60
C PRO A 283 15.68 11.82 13.83
N LEU A 284 14.83 11.97 12.80
CA LEU A 284 13.40 11.69 12.89
C LEU A 284 13.11 10.26 13.36
N LYS A 285 13.81 9.26 12.79
CA LYS A 285 13.69 7.87 13.21
C LYS A 285 14.11 7.68 14.66
N SER A 286 15.21 8.32 15.06
CA SER A 286 15.78 8.21 16.40
C SER A 286 14.87 8.80 17.47
N ASP A 287 14.28 9.97 17.19
CA ASP A 287 13.35 10.66 18.08
C ASP A 287 12.06 9.87 18.26
N ILE A 288 11.44 9.38 17.17
CA ILE A 288 10.25 8.53 17.23
C ILE A 288 10.53 7.24 18.02
N THR A 289 11.68 6.61 17.78
CA THR A 289 12.03 5.36 18.49
C THR A 289 12.18 5.59 20.00
N ARG A 290 12.76 6.73 20.41
CA ARG A 290 13.01 7.07 21.81
C ARG A 290 11.75 7.52 22.54
N GLN A 291 11.01 8.44 21.93
CA GLN A 291 9.86 9.11 22.55
C GLN A 291 8.56 8.32 22.37
N ARG A 292 8.50 7.40 21.39
CA ARG A 292 7.27 6.71 20.96
C ARG A 292 6.12 7.65 20.64
N GLN A 293 6.45 8.85 20.16
CA GLN A 293 5.49 9.86 19.75
C GLN A 293 5.74 10.23 18.28
N LEU A 294 4.66 10.38 17.53
CA LEU A 294 4.70 10.83 16.13
C LEU A 294 4.47 12.34 16.07
N PRO A 295 5.21 13.07 15.21
CA PRO A 295 4.86 14.46 14.89
C PRO A 295 3.48 14.56 14.24
N ASP A 296 2.71 15.61 14.55
CA ASP A 296 1.31 15.78 14.09
C ASP A 296 1.17 15.61 12.56
N TRP A 297 2.08 16.20 11.79
CA TRP A 297 2.06 16.12 10.32
C TRP A 297 2.25 14.69 9.79
N LEU A 298 2.79 13.77 10.58
CA LEU A 298 3.09 12.39 10.20
C LEU A 298 2.05 11.38 10.73
N ILE A 299 1.02 11.84 11.45
CA ILE A 299 -0.03 10.96 11.99
C ILE A 299 -1.01 10.54 10.89
N VAL A 300 -1.03 9.24 10.58
CA VAL A 300 -2.08 8.61 9.77
C VAL A 300 -2.84 7.62 10.67
N PRO A 301 -4.15 7.81 10.91
CA PRO A 301 -4.89 6.96 11.84
C PRO A 301 -4.97 5.47 11.43
N PRO A 302 -4.97 4.54 12.39
CA PRO A 302 -4.53 4.75 13.78
C PRO A 302 -3.01 4.95 13.83
N ALA A 303 -2.56 5.83 14.74
CA ALA A 303 -1.15 6.13 14.92
C ALA A 303 -0.34 4.86 15.24
N ASN A 304 0.77 4.66 14.53
CA ASN A 304 1.64 3.49 14.68
C ASN A 304 3.10 3.88 14.48
N ASP A 305 3.79 4.16 15.59
CA ASP A 305 5.21 4.54 15.62
C ASP A 305 6.11 3.47 15.00
N LYS A 306 5.85 2.19 15.28
CA LYS A 306 6.62 1.05 14.75
C LYS A 306 6.56 0.99 13.22
N GLU A 307 5.39 1.19 12.63
CA GLU A 307 5.24 1.21 11.17
C GLU A 307 5.99 2.39 10.55
N VAL A 308 5.89 3.58 11.14
CA VAL A 308 6.63 4.75 10.66
C VAL A 308 8.13 4.51 10.72
N VAL A 309 8.65 3.94 11.82
CA VAL A 309 10.06 3.57 11.94
C VAL A 309 10.46 2.52 10.88
N ALA A 310 9.62 1.52 10.62
CA ALA A 310 9.86 0.52 9.59
C ALA A 310 9.88 1.14 8.18
N LEU A 311 8.99 2.09 7.90
CA LEU A 311 8.99 2.85 6.65
C LEU A 311 10.27 3.68 6.51
N LEU A 312 10.67 4.43 7.54
CA LEU A 312 11.90 5.24 7.51
C LEU A 312 13.14 4.39 7.23
N LEU A 313 13.28 3.23 7.89
CA LEU A 313 14.36 2.29 7.62
C LEU A 313 14.36 1.80 6.16
N ARG A 314 13.17 1.47 5.63
CA ARG A 314 13.00 1.06 4.24
C ARG A 314 13.41 2.18 3.28
N LEU A 315 12.97 3.41 3.53
CA LEU A 315 13.33 4.56 2.68
C LEU A 315 14.83 4.83 2.72
N MET A 316 15.45 4.83 3.90
CA MET A 316 16.92 4.96 4.03
C MET A 316 17.66 3.89 3.23
N GLN A 317 17.17 2.65 3.22
CA GLN A 317 17.76 1.56 2.46
C GLN A 317 17.61 1.76 0.94
N HIS A 318 16.40 2.08 0.46
CA HIS A 318 16.09 2.23 -0.96
C HIS A 318 16.65 3.52 -1.58
N TRP A 319 16.77 4.57 -0.78
CA TRP A 319 17.39 5.85 -1.18
C TRP A 319 18.92 5.84 -1.06
N SER A 320 19.52 4.82 -0.46
CA SER A 320 20.99 4.69 -0.42
C SER A 320 21.62 4.52 -1.80
N GLN A 321 22.94 4.75 -1.91
CA GLN A 321 23.69 4.52 -3.15
C GLN A 321 23.71 3.03 -3.55
N THR A 322 23.66 2.14 -2.56
CA THR A 322 23.65 0.68 -2.72
C THR A 322 22.30 0.12 -2.29
N PRO A 323 21.25 0.27 -3.12
CA PRO A 323 19.93 -0.24 -2.76
C PRO A 323 19.98 -1.76 -2.68
N PRO A 324 18.91 -2.40 -2.15
CA PRO A 324 18.78 -3.86 -2.22
C PRO A 324 18.90 -4.34 -3.67
N LYS A 325 20.01 -4.98 -4.02
CA LYS A 325 20.20 -5.59 -5.33
C LYS A 325 19.42 -6.90 -5.39
N ARG A 326 18.85 -7.19 -6.57
CA ARG A 326 18.24 -8.50 -6.84
C ARG A 326 19.32 -9.57 -6.69
N ARG A 327 19.12 -10.51 -5.76
CA ARG A 327 20.11 -11.56 -5.44
C ARG A 327 20.11 -12.75 -6.40
N HIS A 328 18.96 -13.06 -7.00
CA HIS A 328 18.80 -14.22 -7.87
C HIS A 328 18.17 -13.83 -9.21
N SER A 329 18.66 -14.42 -10.28
CA SER A 329 18.04 -14.31 -11.60
C SER A 329 16.64 -14.95 -11.59
N ARG A 330 15.75 -14.41 -12.41
CA ARG A 330 14.40 -14.95 -12.62
C ARG A 330 14.37 -15.72 -13.92
N LYS A 331 13.73 -16.87 -13.90
CA LYS A 331 13.38 -17.64 -15.08
C LYS A 331 11.88 -17.47 -15.32
N ASP A 332 11.50 -17.21 -16.56
CA ASP A 332 10.09 -17.22 -16.91
C ASP A 332 9.51 -18.61 -16.62
N ALA A 333 8.32 -18.62 -16.07
CA ALA A 333 7.59 -19.84 -15.76
C ALA A 333 6.11 -19.56 -15.97
N GLN A 334 5.44 -20.41 -16.74
CA GLN A 334 4.01 -20.31 -17.00
C GLN A 334 3.36 -21.55 -16.41
N SER A 335 2.75 -21.39 -15.23
CA SER A 335 2.02 -22.47 -14.56
C SER A 335 0.93 -21.88 -13.68
N THR A 336 0.03 -22.73 -13.19
CA THR A 336 -1.01 -22.34 -12.24
C THR A 336 -0.59 -22.71 -10.83
N LEU A 337 -0.80 -21.80 -9.89
CA LEU A 337 -0.64 -22.02 -8.46
C LEU A 337 -2.02 -22.11 -7.81
N ARG A 338 -2.19 -23.07 -6.90
CA ARG A 338 -3.26 -23.05 -5.90
C ARG A 338 -2.78 -22.22 -4.72
N VAL A 339 -3.59 -21.26 -4.28
CA VAL A 339 -3.23 -20.27 -3.25
C VAL A 339 -4.32 -20.20 -2.20
N VAL A 340 -3.94 -20.21 -0.92
CA VAL A 340 -4.86 -19.97 0.21
C VAL A 340 -4.36 -18.81 1.07
N PRO A 341 -5.25 -17.93 1.55
CA PRO A 341 -4.86 -16.76 2.32
C PRO A 341 -4.63 -17.07 3.81
N GLY A 342 -3.65 -16.38 4.39
CA GLY A 342 -3.51 -16.27 5.83
C GLY A 342 -2.94 -17.51 6.52
N PHE A 343 -2.72 -17.38 7.83
CA PHE A 343 -2.09 -18.40 8.66
C PHE A 343 -2.95 -19.65 8.79
N ASP A 344 -4.23 -19.51 9.14
CA ASP A 344 -5.11 -20.64 9.48
C ASP A 344 -5.31 -21.59 8.30
N LEU A 345 -5.60 -21.04 7.11
CA LEU A 345 -5.76 -21.87 5.92
C LEU A 345 -4.43 -22.43 5.42
N ALA A 346 -3.35 -21.65 5.47
CA ALA A 346 -2.03 -22.16 5.12
C ALA A 346 -1.64 -23.34 6.02
N ARG A 347 -1.87 -23.24 7.33
CA ARG A 347 -1.66 -24.34 8.29
C ARG A 347 -2.49 -25.57 7.92
N ARG A 348 -3.78 -25.38 7.69
CA ARG A 348 -4.69 -26.47 7.33
C ARG A 348 -4.23 -27.20 6.06
N MET A 349 -3.78 -26.46 5.06
CA MET A 349 -3.27 -27.02 3.81
C MET A 349 -1.92 -27.73 3.97
N VAL A 350 -1.02 -27.22 4.81
CA VAL A 350 0.21 -27.93 5.18
C VAL A 350 -0.14 -29.26 5.86
N ALA A 351 -1.07 -29.26 6.81
CA ALA A 351 -1.53 -30.49 7.48
C ALA A 351 -2.15 -31.50 6.48
N ALA A 352 -2.93 -31.02 5.51
CA ALA A 352 -3.50 -31.87 4.46
C ALA A 352 -2.41 -32.53 3.58
N GLY A 353 -1.37 -31.77 3.23
CA GLY A 353 -0.20 -32.29 2.49
C GLY A 353 0.58 -33.32 3.30
N GLU A 354 0.82 -33.07 4.59
CA GLU A 354 1.45 -34.03 5.50
C GLU A 354 0.62 -35.34 5.62
N TYR A 355 -0.70 -35.22 5.81
CA TYR A 355 -1.60 -36.38 5.89
C TYR A 355 -1.60 -37.23 4.62
N ALA A 356 -1.73 -36.59 3.44
CA ALA A 356 -1.71 -37.28 2.16
C ALA A 356 -0.42 -38.09 1.95
N ARG A 357 0.73 -37.53 2.32
CA ARG A 357 2.03 -38.23 2.22
C ARG A 357 2.19 -39.36 3.23
N SER A 358 1.62 -39.22 4.42
CA SER A 358 1.69 -40.24 5.48
C SER A 358 0.84 -41.49 5.20
N GLY A 359 0.08 -41.53 4.10
CA GLY A 359 -0.77 -42.68 3.79
C GLY A 359 -1.95 -42.87 4.75
N ARG A 360 -2.49 -41.76 5.30
CA ARG A 360 -3.57 -41.70 6.31
C ARG A 360 -3.13 -41.95 7.76
N GLN A 361 -1.84 -41.82 8.09
CA GLN A 361 -1.32 -41.90 9.46
C GLN A 361 -0.63 -40.58 9.86
N LEU A 362 -1.38 -39.63 10.41
CA LEU A 362 -0.77 -38.47 11.07
C LEU A 362 -0.41 -38.85 12.52
N GLU A 363 0.85 -38.69 12.94
CA GLU A 363 1.29 -38.86 14.34
C GLU A 363 0.84 -37.69 15.24
N TYR A 364 -0.44 -37.34 15.20
CA TYR A 364 -1.10 -36.44 16.13
C TYR A 364 -1.76 -37.26 17.24
N ALA A 365 -2.00 -36.65 18.41
CA ALA A 365 -2.83 -37.25 19.44
C ALA A 365 -4.18 -37.71 18.83
N ALA A 366 -4.68 -38.87 19.23
CA ALA A 366 -5.84 -39.54 18.62
C ALA A 366 -7.08 -38.62 18.49
N GLU A 367 -7.26 -37.69 19.42
CA GLU A 367 -8.35 -36.70 19.41
C GLU A 367 -8.27 -35.70 18.23
N SER A 368 -7.06 -35.35 17.78
CA SER A 368 -6.84 -34.44 16.64
C SER A 368 -7.03 -35.15 15.29
N GLN A 369 -6.75 -36.46 15.22
CA GLN A 369 -7.06 -37.26 14.03
C GLN A 369 -8.57 -37.35 13.79
N GLU A 370 -9.34 -37.55 14.86
CA GLU A 370 -10.80 -37.60 14.80
C GLU A 370 -11.40 -36.24 14.44
N ALA A 371 -10.86 -35.15 15.01
CA ALA A 371 -11.25 -33.78 14.65
C ALA A 371 -10.95 -33.44 13.19
N LEU A 372 -9.81 -33.90 12.63
CA LEU A 372 -9.48 -33.75 11.21
C LEU A 372 -10.43 -34.56 10.32
N ARG A 373 -10.72 -35.82 10.67
CA ARG A 373 -11.69 -36.65 9.94
C ARG A 373 -13.08 -36.01 9.92
N GLN A 374 -13.53 -35.47 11.06
CA GLN A 374 -14.79 -34.76 11.19
C GLN A 374 -14.79 -33.44 10.42
N ALA A 375 -13.72 -32.64 10.53
CA ALA A 375 -13.58 -31.36 9.81
C ALA A 375 -13.59 -31.55 8.28
N PHE A 376 -13.06 -32.66 7.79
CA PHE A 376 -12.99 -32.97 6.36
C PHE A 376 -14.08 -33.94 5.86
N SER A 377 -15.03 -34.34 6.72
CA SER A 377 -16.13 -35.26 6.35
C SER A 377 -15.67 -36.55 5.67
N LEU A 378 -14.54 -37.11 6.12
CA LEU A 378 -14.01 -38.35 5.56
C LEU A 378 -14.84 -39.54 6.05
N THR A 379 -15.53 -40.25 5.14
CA THR A 379 -16.29 -41.46 5.48
C THR A 379 -15.36 -42.63 5.82
N PRO A 380 -15.68 -43.45 6.85
CA PRO A 380 -14.79 -44.53 7.32
C PRO A 380 -14.64 -45.70 6.33
N ASP A 381 -15.53 -45.82 5.33
CA ASP A 381 -15.49 -46.88 4.34
C ASP A 381 -15.23 -46.33 2.93
N VAL A 382 -13.97 -46.35 2.52
CA VAL A 382 -13.61 -46.38 1.10
C VAL A 382 -12.55 -47.48 0.93
N THR A 383 -13.00 -48.62 0.38
CA THR A 383 -12.21 -49.80 0.00
C THR A 383 -11.27 -49.57 -1.19
N GLU A 384 -11.29 -48.38 -1.80
CA GLU A 384 -10.32 -47.96 -2.80
C GLU A 384 -9.10 -47.29 -2.14
N THR A 385 -7.91 -47.85 -2.36
CA THR A 385 -6.62 -47.21 -2.06
C THR A 385 -6.42 -46.01 -2.98
N LEU A 386 -6.93 -44.86 -2.55
CA LEU A 386 -6.66 -43.57 -3.19
C LEU A 386 -5.16 -43.25 -3.14
N THR A 387 -4.62 -42.69 -4.21
CA THR A 387 -3.25 -42.17 -4.22
C THR A 387 -3.13 -40.95 -3.29
N PRO A 388 -1.92 -40.62 -2.80
CA PRO A 388 -1.69 -39.39 -2.01
C PRO A 388 -2.22 -38.12 -2.69
N GLU A 389 -2.11 -38.04 -4.02
CA GLU A 389 -2.65 -36.92 -4.81
C GLU A 389 -4.17 -36.86 -4.76
N GLN A 390 -4.85 -38.00 -4.89
CA GLN A 390 -6.31 -38.08 -4.81
C GLN A 390 -6.82 -37.74 -3.41
N VAL A 391 -6.11 -38.17 -2.36
CA VAL A 391 -6.42 -37.80 -0.97
C VAL A 391 -6.27 -36.29 -0.78
N LEU A 392 -5.17 -35.70 -1.25
CA LEU A 392 -4.95 -34.26 -1.15
C LEU A 392 -6.01 -33.47 -1.91
N ASP A 393 -6.35 -33.87 -3.14
CA ASP A 393 -7.41 -33.21 -3.91
C ASP A 393 -8.78 -33.30 -3.22
N GLN A 394 -9.09 -34.41 -2.54
CA GLN A 394 -10.31 -34.50 -1.72
C GLN A 394 -10.28 -33.53 -0.53
N LEU A 395 -9.18 -33.48 0.22
CA LEU A 395 -9.02 -32.58 1.37
C LEU A 395 -9.09 -31.10 0.97
N GLU A 396 -8.58 -30.76 -0.20
CA GLU A 396 -8.65 -29.40 -0.76
C GLU A 396 -10.05 -29.01 -1.26
N THR A 397 -10.90 -29.99 -1.54
CA THR A 397 -12.27 -29.77 -2.03
C THR A 397 -13.33 -29.79 -0.93
N ALA A 398 -13.01 -30.30 0.27
CA ALA A 398 -13.89 -30.29 1.43
C ALA A 398 -13.93 -28.90 2.08
N GLY A 399 -15.07 -28.21 2.04
CA GLY A 399 -15.37 -26.97 2.77
C GLY A 399 -14.70 -25.68 2.25
N ASP A 400 -13.39 -25.71 1.97
CA ASP A 400 -12.57 -24.51 1.76
C ASP A 400 -12.31 -24.14 0.29
N ARG A 401 -12.86 -24.90 -0.66
CA ARG A 401 -12.66 -24.66 -2.09
C ARG A 401 -13.02 -23.23 -2.51
N GLN A 402 -13.94 -22.58 -1.80
CA GLN A 402 -14.35 -21.20 -2.06
C GLN A 402 -13.25 -20.18 -1.71
N MET A 403 -12.33 -20.52 -0.81
CA MET A 403 -11.25 -19.64 -0.36
C MET A 403 -9.92 -19.93 -1.07
N MET A 404 -9.83 -21.04 -1.82
CA MET A 404 -8.66 -21.37 -2.63
C MET A 404 -8.72 -20.66 -4.00
N GLU A 405 -7.67 -19.89 -4.29
CA GLU A 405 -7.54 -19.17 -5.55
C GLU A 405 -6.58 -19.86 -6.52
N ARG A 406 -6.78 -19.59 -7.81
CA ARG A 406 -5.84 -19.97 -8.87
C ARG A 406 -5.10 -18.74 -9.37
N TRP A 407 -3.79 -18.74 -9.22
CA TRP A 407 -2.92 -17.64 -9.64
C TRP A 407 -2.02 -18.09 -10.80
N GLU A 408 -1.79 -17.21 -11.76
CA GLU A 408 -0.83 -17.42 -12.84
C GLU A 408 0.58 -17.14 -12.31
N LEU A 409 1.47 -18.13 -12.38
CA LEU A 409 2.90 -17.94 -12.20
C LEU A 409 3.47 -17.31 -13.46
N ARG A 410 4.31 -16.29 -13.28
CA ARG A 410 4.95 -15.53 -14.35
C ARG A 410 6.44 -15.79 -14.44
N ASP A 411 7.09 -15.82 -13.28
CA ASP A 411 8.53 -16.01 -13.18
C ASP A 411 8.90 -16.60 -11.79
N ILE A 412 10.04 -17.27 -11.73
CA ILE A 412 10.57 -17.90 -10.52
C ILE A 412 12.02 -17.48 -10.31
N SER A 413 12.39 -17.22 -9.06
CA SER A 413 13.77 -17.14 -8.59
C SER A 413 13.96 -18.06 -7.38
N LEU A 414 15.21 -18.23 -6.90
CA LEU A 414 15.50 -19.11 -5.76
C LEU A 414 14.64 -18.81 -4.52
N SER A 415 14.36 -17.53 -4.26
CA SER A 415 13.70 -17.06 -3.03
C SER A 415 12.38 -16.31 -3.27
N GLY A 416 11.84 -16.32 -4.49
CA GLY A 416 10.62 -15.59 -4.76
C GLY A 416 9.99 -15.84 -6.11
N LEU A 417 8.72 -15.45 -6.22
CA LEU A 417 7.87 -15.68 -7.39
C LEU A 417 7.30 -14.36 -7.92
N GLY A 418 7.12 -14.26 -9.23
CA GLY A 418 6.23 -13.29 -9.86
C GLY A 418 4.91 -13.97 -10.20
N THR A 419 3.79 -13.43 -9.74
CA THR A 419 2.47 -14.05 -9.89
C THR A 419 1.40 -13.03 -10.29
N ARG A 420 0.26 -13.53 -10.77
CA ARG A 420 -0.89 -12.74 -11.18
C ARG A 420 -2.18 -13.43 -10.71
N PRO A 421 -2.88 -12.88 -9.70
CA PRO A 421 -4.15 -13.43 -9.25
C PRO A 421 -5.23 -13.25 -10.33
N ALA A 422 -6.17 -14.20 -10.40
CA ALA A 422 -7.26 -14.16 -11.38
C ALA A 422 -8.25 -13.01 -11.14
N ALA A 423 -8.48 -12.66 -9.87
CA ALA A 423 -9.33 -11.56 -9.46
C ALA A 423 -8.68 -10.84 -8.28
N LYS A 424 -9.05 -9.57 -8.04
CA LYS A 424 -8.63 -8.86 -6.84
C LYS A 424 -9.48 -9.33 -5.64
N ARG A 425 -8.85 -9.58 -4.49
CA ARG A 425 -9.52 -9.76 -3.20
C ARG A 425 -8.97 -8.78 -2.16
N GLN A 426 -9.75 -8.54 -1.11
CA GLN A 426 -9.40 -7.62 -0.02
C GLN A 426 -8.12 -8.04 0.72
N TRP A 427 -7.88 -9.35 0.85
CA TRP A 427 -6.70 -9.87 1.54
C TRP A 427 -5.40 -9.72 0.73
N HIS A 428 -5.47 -9.38 -0.57
CA HIS A 428 -4.29 -9.12 -1.39
C HIS A 428 -3.63 -7.82 -0.94
N GLY A 429 -2.70 -7.91 0.01
CA GLY A 429 -1.97 -6.77 0.55
C GLY A 429 -0.49 -7.10 0.81
N VAL A 430 0.37 -6.09 0.71
CA VAL A 430 1.79 -6.24 1.07
C VAL A 430 1.92 -6.63 2.55
N GLY A 431 2.66 -7.71 2.82
CA GLY A 431 2.83 -8.31 4.14
C GLY A 431 1.94 -9.53 4.40
N ALA A 432 0.92 -9.78 3.57
CA ALA A 432 0.03 -10.93 3.76
C ALA A 432 0.76 -12.27 3.56
N LEU A 433 0.50 -13.22 4.47
CA LEU A 433 0.92 -14.62 4.37
C LEU A 433 -0.03 -15.39 3.47
N LEU A 434 0.50 -16.35 2.74
CA LEU A 434 -0.29 -17.31 1.98
C LEU A 434 0.41 -18.67 1.92
N GLY A 435 -0.41 -19.71 1.81
CA GLY A 435 0.00 -21.02 1.37
C GLY A 435 -0.10 -21.10 -0.15
N LEU A 436 0.87 -21.75 -0.80
CA LEU A 436 0.81 -22.03 -2.23
C LEU A 436 1.34 -23.42 -2.57
N ARG A 437 0.78 -24.01 -3.63
CA ARG A 437 1.35 -25.19 -4.29
C ARG A 437 1.14 -25.16 -5.80
N THR A 438 1.95 -25.95 -6.51
CA THR A 438 1.66 -26.31 -7.91
C THR A 438 0.74 -27.52 -7.95
N ASP A 439 0.03 -27.71 -9.06
CA ASP A 439 -0.87 -28.86 -9.22
C ASP A 439 -0.13 -30.22 -9.14
N HIS A 440 1.16 -30.25 -9.50
CA HIS A 440 1.99 -31.46 -9.54
C HIS A 440 2.80 -31.71 -8.25
N SER A 441 2.50 -31.01 -7.16
CA SER A 441 3.21 -31.18 -5.89
C SER A 441 2.25 -31.45 -4.76
N LEU A 442 2.64 -32.36 -3.86
CA LEU A 442 1.99 -32.60 -2.58
C LEU A 442 2.46 -31.61 -1.49
N HIS A 443 3.49 -30.81 -1.78
CA HIS A 443 4.13 -29.93 -0.80
C HIS A 443 3.52 -28.54 -0.88
N TRP A 444 2.81 -28.15 0.17
CA TRP A 444 2.44 -26.76 0.38
C TRP A 444 3.66 -25.97 0.84
N ARG A 445 3.84 -24.78 0.26
CA ARG A 445 4.88 -23.83 0.62
C ARG A 445 4.26 -22.56 1.17
N LEU A 446 5.02 -21.84 1.97
CA LEU A 446 4.59 -20.56 2.53
C LEU A 446 5.28 -19.40 1.82
N ALA A 447 4.54 -18.32 1.61
CA ALA A 447 5.07 -17.11 1.03
C ALA A 447 4.43 -15.86 1.61
N ILE A 448 5.15 -14.74 1.51
CA ILE A 448 4.67 -13.42 1.92
C ILE A 448 4.59 -12.52 0.68
N ILE A 449 3.49 -11.78 0.53
CA ILE A 449 3.38 -10.74 -0.50
C ILE A 449 4.36 -9.61 -0.17
N ARG A 450 5.38 -9.40 -1.01
CA ARG A 450 6.38 -8.33 -0.82
C ARG A 450 6.17 -7.15 -1.74
N ARG A 451 5.47 -7.35 -2.86
CA ARG A 451 5.16 -6.26 -3.77
C ARG A 451 3.84 -6.46 -4.51
N MET A 452 3.18 -5.34 -4.80
CA MET A 452 1.96 -5.30 -5.59
C MET A 452 1.98 -4.11 -6.56
N THR A 453 1.54 -4.35 -7.79
CA THR A 453 1.20 -3.30 -8.76
C THR A 453 -0.04 -3.73 -9.55
N ARG A 454 -0.73 -2.80 -10.19
CA ARG A 454 -1.88 -3.06 -11.06
C ARG A 454 -1.66 -2.32 -12.36
N SER A 455 -1.59 -3.10 -13.44
CA SER A 455 -1.48 -2.59 -14.79
C SER A 455 -2.64 -3.12 -15.62
N HIS A 456 -3.30 -2.24 -16.38
CA HIS A 456 -4.44 -2.59 -17.24
C HIS A 456 -5.54 -3.37 -16.48
N GLY A 457 -5.85 -2.92 -15.26
CA GLY A 457 -6.89 -3.52 -14.40
C GLY A 457 -6.50 -4.83 -13.71
N ARG A 458 -5.34 -5.42 -14.02
CA ARG A 458 -4.91 -6.72 -13.49
C ARG A 458 -3.75 -6.58 -12.51
N SER A 459 -3.81 -7.28 -11.39
CA SER A 459 -2.79 -7.24 -10.33
C SER A 459 -1.55 -8.06 -10.71
N ASN A 460 -0.38 -7.56 -10.35
CA ASN A 460 0.89 -8.27 -10.37
C ASN A 460 1.41 -8.34 -8.94
N VAL A 461 1.71 -9.55 -8.47
CA VAL A 461 2.08 -9.81 -7.08
C VAL A 461 3.45 -10.47 -7.06
N GLY A 462 4.40 -9.89 -6.33
CA GLY A 462 5.69 -10.51 -6.07
C GLY A 462 5.75 -11.12 -4.69
N LEU A 463 6.02 -12.40 -4.65
CA LEU A 463 6.06 -13.20 -3.43
C LEU A 463 7.51 -13.45 -3.01
N ALA A 464 7.77 -13.40 -1.70
CA ALA A 464 8.97 -13.99 -1.11
C ALA A 464 8.60 -15.35 -0.52
N LEU A 465 9.27 -16.40 -0.99
CA LEU A 465 9.10 -17.74 -0.44
C LEU A 465 9.81 -17.80 0.91
N LEU A 466 9.12 -18.35 1.91
CA LEU A 466 9.77 -18.69 3.15
C LEU A 466 10.68 -19.92 2.92
N PRO A 467 11.84 -19.97 3.61
CA PRO A 467 12.76 -21.09 3.48
C PRO A 467 12.14 -22.39 4.02
N GLY A 468 12.73 -23.52 3.64
CA GLY A 468 12.34 -24.82 4.17
C GLY A 468 11.02 -25.38 3.62
N GLU A 469 10.68 -26.56 4.14
CA GLU A 469 9.38 -27.17 3.97
C GLU A 469 8.60 -26.96 5.27
N PRO A 470 7.42 -26.29 5.21
CA PRO A 470 6.68 -25.99 6.42
C PRO A 470 6.16 -27.26 7.08
N ARG A 471 6.19 -27.30 8.41
CA ARG A 471 5.67 -28.42 9.20
C ARG A 471 4.68 -27.96 10.24
N CYS A 472 3.61 -28.72 10.43
CA CYS A 472 2.63 -28.40 11.46
C CYS A 472 3.20 -28.64 12.87
N ALA A 473 2.99 -27.65 13.73
CA ALA A 473 3.44 -27.67 15.11
C ALA A 473 2.39 -27.04 16.04
N GLN A 474 2.64 -27.21 17.33
CA GLN A 474 1.82 -26.66 18.41
C GLN A 474 2.72 -26.05 19.48
N LEU A 475 2.33 -24.91 20.03
CA LEU A 475 2.98 -24.24 21.14
C LEU A 475 2.10 -24.38 22.39
N VAL A 476 2.67 -24.92 23.45
CA VAL A 476 1.96 -25.15 24.72
C VAL A 476 2.67 -24.36 25.81
N GLY A 477 1.92 -23.56 26.57
CA GLY A 477 2.47 -22.84 27.72
C GLY A 477 3.09 -23.80 28.75
N LEU A 478 4.30 -23.49 29.23
CA LEU A 478 4.95 -24.25 30.29
C LEU A 478 4.29 -23.89 31.64
N ARG A 479 3.87 -24.89 32.42
CA ARG A 479 3.36 -24.64 33.78
C ARG A 479 4.55 -24.28 34.69
N ARG A 480 4.48 -23.17 35.41
CA ARG A 480 5.36 -22.92 36.57
C ARG A 480 4.62 -23.35 37.85
N PRO A 481 5.24 -24.13 38.75
CA PRO A 481 4.63 -24.54 40.01
C PRO A 481 4.23 -23.37 40.93
N ASP A 482 4.97 -22.26 40.89
CA ASP A 482 4.85 -21.15 41.86
C ASP A 482 4.30 -19.84 41.28
N ASP A 483 3.54 -19.87 40.18
CA ASP A 483 2.98 -18.63 39.60
C ASP A 483 1.79 -18.11 40.43
N PRO A 484 1.93 -17.01 41.22
CA PRO A 484 0.86 -16.50 42.07
C PRO A 484 -0.30 -15.90 41.26
N TRP A 485 -0.06 -15.60 39.98
CA TRP A 485 -1.04 -15.06 39.06
C TRP A 485 -1.76 -16.13 38.22
N ALA A 486 -1.49 -17.41 38.48
CA ALA A 486 -2.12 -18.54 37.77
C ALA A 486 -3.65 -18.56 37.89
N ARG A 487 -4.24 -17.81 38.82
CA ARG A 487 -5.69 -17.74 39.05
C ARG A 487 -6.40 -16.54 38.43
N GLU A 488 -5.71 -15.46 38.04
CA GLU A 488 -6.39 -14.17 37.77
C GLU A 488 -6.33 -13.65 36.33
N ARG A 489 -5.60 -14.28 35.41
CA ARG A 489 -5.65 -13.91 33.97
C ARG A 489 -6.42 -14.94 33.15
N GLY A 490 -7.70 -14.67 32.94
CA GLY A 490 -8.50 -15.35 31.92
C GLY A 490 -8.03 -14.96 30.51
N GLY A 491 -7.16 -15.77 29.92
CA GLY A 491 -6.76 -15.65 28.51
C GLY A 491 -5.48 -16.43 28.20
N LEU A 492 -5.59 -17.46 27.35
CA LEU A 492 -4.53 -18.35 26.83
C LEU A 492 -4.00 -19.42 27.81
N ARG A 493 -4.88 -20.31 28.29
CA ARG A 493 -4.50 -21.71 28.53
C ARG A 493 -5.11 -22.56 27.42
N GLY A 494 -4.37 -22.76 26.34
CA GLY A 494 -4.77 -23.53 25.19
C GLY A 494 -3.61 -23.66 24.24
N THR A 495 -3.41 -24.83 23.69
CA THR A 495 -2.44 -25.09 22.63
C THR A 495 -2.60 -24.05 21.51
N VAL A 496 -1.51 -23.39 21.14
CA VAL A 496 -1.48 -22.44 20.02
C VAL A 496 -0.94 -23.14 18.80
N ASP A 497 -1.66 -23.02 17.71
CA ASP A 497 -1.26 -23.56 16.42
C ASP A 497 -0.02 -22.82 15.88
N ALA A 498 1.03 -23.53 15.48
CA ALA A 498 2.23 -22.98 14.83
C ALA A 498 2.65 -23.73 13.55
N LEU A 499 3.41 -23.08 12.69
CA LEU A 499 4.10 -23.72 11.56
C LEU A 499 5.60 -23.53 11.74
N ILE A 500 6.37 -24.62 11.77
CA ILE A 500 7.82 -24.49 11.65
C ILE A 500 8.14 -24.19 10.20
N VAL A 501 8.93 -23.14 9.97
CA VAL A 501 9.32 -22.67 8.64
C VAL A 501 10.72 -23.17 8.31
N ASP A 502 11.65 -23.01 9.25
CA ASP A 502 13.02 -23.44 9.07
C ASP A 502 13.59 -23.96 10.39
N ASP A 503 13.71 -25.28 10.49
CA ASP A 503 14.28 -25.98 11.64
C ASP A 503 15.73 -25.52 11.92
N LYS A 504 16.51 -25.23 10.87
CA LYS A 504 17.94 -24.90 11.01
C LYS A 504 18.17 -23.51 11.58
N SER A 505 17.34 -22.56 11.17
CA SER A 505 17.41 -21.18 11.65
C SER A 505 16.54 -20.94 12.89
N GLY A 506 15.76 -21.94 13.33
CA GLY A 506 14.85 -21.81 14.46
C GLY A 506 13.75 -20.79 14.18
N HIS A 507 13.08 -20.88 13.03
CA HIS A 507 12.00 -19.95 12.67
C HIS A 507 10.64 -20.65 12.65
N LEU A 508 9.65 -20.04 13.29
CA LEU A 508 8.25 -20.48 13.26
C LEU A 508 7.29 -19.34 12.96
N LEU A 509 6.12 -19.69 12.43
CA LEU A 509 4.96 -18.82 12.31
C LEU A 509 3.93 -19.20 13.36
N ALA A 510 3.29 -18.19 13.95
CA ALA A 510 2.18 -18.36 14.87
C ALA A 510 1.17 -17.21 14.71
N PRO A 511 -0.06 -17.33 15.24
CA PRO A 511 -1.03 -16.25 15.28
C PRO A 511 -0.50 -15.01 16.02
N LEU A 512 -1.12 -13.85 15.74
CA LEU A 512 -0.80 -12.60 16.42
C LEU A 512 -0.88 -12.71 17.95
N GLY A 513 0.03 -12.02 18.64
CA GLY A 513 0.08 -11.99 20.10
C GLY A 513 0.75 -13.22 20.74
N THR A 514 1.32 -14.12 19.93
CA THR A 514 2.09 -15.26 20.44
C THR A 514 3.44 -14.81 21.02
N PHE A 515 4.10 -13.86 20.36
CA PHE A 515 5.36 -13.29 20.84
C PHE A 515 5.13 -12.21 21.90
N SER A 516 5.92 -12.26 22.97
CA SER A 516 6.02 -11.17 23.95
C SER A 516 7.47 -10.73 24.12
N PRO A 517 7.74 -9.39 24.16
CA PRO A 517 9.06 -8.88 24.46
C PRO A 517 9.56 -9.38 25.82
N GLY A 518 10.81 -9.86 25.89
CA GLY A 518 11.41 -10.43 27.11
C GLY A 518 11.68 -11.93 27.03
N GLY A 519 11.18 -12.59 25.98
CA GLY A 519 11.40 -14.00 25.72
C GLY A 519 10.46 -14.90 26.53
N VAL A 520 9.69 -15.73 25.82
CA VAL A 520 8.72 -16.64 26.45
C VAL A 520 9.16 -18.07 26.19
N SER A 521 9.33 -18.85 27.26
CA SER A 521 9.57 -20.28 27.17
C SER A 521 8.26 -21.03 26.94
N MET A 522 8.21 -21.84 25.91
CA MET A 522 7.05 -22.65 25.53
C MET A 522 7.48 -24.07 25.20
N ALA A 523 6.58 -25.03 25.30
CA ALA A 523 6.79 -26.36 24.72
C ALA A 523 6.35 -26.36 23.27
N LEU A 524 7.27 -26.67 22.36
CA LEU A 524 7.00 -26.95 20.96
C LEU A 524 6.67 -28.44 20.81
N VAL A 525 5.53 -28.74 20.19
CA VAL A 525 5.07 -30.10 19.92
C VAL A 525 5.01 -30.31 18.41
N VAL A 526 5.71 -31.34 17.92
CA VAL A 526 5.80 -31.70 16.50
C VAL A 526 5.70 -33.21 16.37
N GLY A 527 4.68 -33.73 15.68
CA GLY A 527 4.48 -35.19 15.55
C GLY A 527 4.44 -35.93 16.90
N GLY A 528 3.82 -35.32 17.92
CA GLY A 528 3.77 -35.86 19.27
C GLY A 528 5.04 -35.70 20.12
N ALA A 529 6.20 -35.44 19.51
CA ALA A 529 7.42 -35.13 20.24
C ALA A 529 7.35 -33.72 20.84
N ARG A 530 7.73 -33.59 22.11
CA ARG A 530 7.69 -32.33 22.87
C ARG A 530 9.09 -31.85 23.19
N GLN A 531 9.37 -30.58 22.91
CA GLN A 531 10.66 -29.94 23.17
C GLN A 531 10.46 -28.54 23.74
N THR A 532 11.27 -28.17 24.73
CA THR A 532 11.24 -26.80 25.28
C THR A 532 11.96 -25.84 24.35
N ILE A 533 11.32 -24.71 24.03
CA ILE A 533 11.90 -23.62 23.22
C ILE A 533 11.73 -22.27 23.92
N VAL A 534 12.54 -21.30 23.52
CA VAL A 534 12.44 -19.89 23.94
C VAL A 534 12.22 -19.03 22.70
N LEU A 535 11.12 -18.28 22.67
CA LEU A 535 10.83 -17.30 21.62
C LEU A 535 11.72 -16.08 21.83
N GLN A 536 12.69 -15.83 20.94
CA GLN A 536 13.71 -14.80 21.14
C GLN A 536 13.34 -13.45 20.50
N HIS A 537 12.99 -13.47 19.22
CA HIS A 537 12.82 -12.26 18.43
C HIS A 537 11.61 -12.36 17.51
N LEU A 538 10.79 -11.30 17.49
CA LEU A 538 9.83 -11.08 16.42
C LEU A 538 10.58 -10.58 15.18
N LEU A 539 10.63 -11.41 14.14
CA LEU A 539 11.28 -11.08 12.87
C LEU A 539 10.36 -10.26 11.97
N GLU A 540 9.09 -10.64 11.92
CA GLU A 540 8.07 -9.97 11.12
C GLU A 540 6.69 -10.21 11.73
N SER A 541 5.78 -9.25 11.57
CA SER A 541 4.38 -9.40 11.90
C SER A 541 3.56 -8.94 10.71
N GLY A 542 2.64 -9.80 10.26
CA GLY A 542 1.69 -9.50 9.19
C GLY A 542 0.28 -9.27 9.70
N PRO A 543 -0.74 -9.32 8.82
CA PRO A 543 -2.12 -9.08 9.20
C PRO A 543 -2.70 -10.09 10.20
N ASP A 544 -2.21 -11.33 10.20
CA ASP A 544 -2.76 -12.45 10.96
C ASP A 544 -1.69 -13.42 11.51
N TYR A 545 -0.40 -13.07 11.39
CA TYR A 545 0.71 -13.93 11.82
C TYR A 545 1.89 -13.14 12.41
N GLU A 546 2.71 -13.85 13.16
CA GLU A 546 4.02 -13.45 13.63
C GLU A 546 5.06 -14.48 13.18
N LEU A 547 6.12 -14.02 12.52
CA LEU A 547 7.31 -14.82 12.21
C LEU A 547 8.32 -14.60 13.35
N ILE A 548 8.62 -15.68 14.06
CA ILE A 548 9.34 -15.64 15.34
C ILE A 548 10.59 -16.50 15.23
N ALA A 549 11.72 -15.94 15.66
CA ALA A 549 12.93 -16.72 15.92
C ALA A 549 12.86 -17.35 17.31
N TYR A 550 13.18 -18.64 17.39
CA TYR A 550 13.22 -19.42 18.61
C TYR A 550 14.55 -20.16 18.73
N THR A 551 14.91 -20.48 19.97
CA THR A 551 16.02 -21.41 20.27
C THR A 551 15.52 -22.55 21.13
N ILE A 552 16.14 -23.71 20.98
CA ILE A 552 15.92 -24.85 21.87
C ILE A 552 16.38 -24.45 23.28
N GLY A 553 15.51 -24.61 24.27
CA GLY A 553 15.84 -24.46 25.67
C GLY A 553 16.58 -25.69 26.18
N SER A 554 17.48 -25.52 27.15
CA SER A 554 18.01 -26.65 27.91
C SER A 554 16.87 -27.30 28.71
N ASP A 555 16.69 -28.61 28.58
CA ASP A 555 15.80 -29.36 29.47
C ASP A 555 16.29 -29.17 30.91
N GLU A 556 15.59 -28.37 31.71
CA GLU A 556 15.57 -28.62 33.15
C GLU A 556 14.89 -29.98 33.30
N ALA A 557 15.70 -31.00 33.56
CA ALA A 557 15.24 -32.35 33.83
C ALA A 557 14.04 -32.26 34.78
N GLU A 558 12.90 -32.82 34.34
CA GLU A 558 11.78 -33.05 35.25
C GLU A 558 12.35 -33.71 36.50
N PRO A 559 12.13 -33.17 37.71
CA PRO A 559 12.51 -33.88 38.91
C PRO A 559 11.74 -35.19 38.86
N SER A 560 12.51 -36.28 38.69
CA SER A 560 12.06 -37.65 38.81
C SER A 560 11.07 -37.72 39.97
N ALA A 561 9.82 -38.07 39.66
CA ALA A 561 8.87 -38.49 40.66
C ALA A 561 9.42 -39.79 41.28
N ALA A 562 10.20 -39.63 42.34
CA ALA A 562 10.71 -40.71 43.14
C ALA A 562 9.87 -40.81 44.42
N ALA A 563 9.24 -41.99 44.53
CA ALA A 563 8.50 -42.59 45.65
C ALA A 563 7.07 -42.09 45.92
#